data_AF-A0A2K3MB51-F1
#
_entry.id   AF-A0A2K3MB51-F1
#
_cell.length_a   1.000
_cell.length_b   1.000
_cell.length_c   1.000
_cell.angle_alpha   90.00
_cell.angle_beta   90.00
_cell.angle_gamma   90.00
#
_symmetry.space_group_name_H-M   'P 1'
#
loop_
_entity.id
_entity.type
_entity.pdbx_description
1 polymer ?
#
loop_
_entity_poly.entity_id
_entity_poly.type
_entity_poly.pdbx_seq_one_letter_code
_entity_poly.pdbx_strand_id
1 'polypeptide(L)'
;MERIKTKTPSRVTRPFLADEVKEAVWDYDSYKSPGPDSVNFGFIKDILAELQSDVMHFVDEFHYNGKLTKGSNSTFIALIPKVDSPQRLIYLFKEN
;
A
#
# COMPACT_ATOMS: atom_id res chain seq x y z
N MET A 1 10.58 -6.63 -31.92
CA MET A 1 10.27 -6.36 -30.50
C MET A 1 11.16 -5.22 -30.07
N GLU A 2 10.62 -4.00 -30.09
CA GLU A 2 11.38 -2.78 -29.85
C GLU A 2 11.58 -2.56 -28.36
N ARG A 3 12.84 -2.45 -27.95
CA ARG A 3 13.27 -2.19 -26.58
C ARG A 3 12.98 -0.72 -26.30
N ILE A 4 11.98 -0.44 -25.45
CA ILE A 4 11.58 0.93 -25.08
C ILE A 4 12.82 1.66 -24.55
N LYS A 5 13.30 2.64 -25.31
CA LYS A 5 14.39 3.53 -24.89
C LYS A 5 13.81 4.88 -24.48
N THR A 6 14.03 5.17 -23.20
CA THR A 6 14.20 6.49 -22.56
C THR A 6 12.98 7.32 -22.13
N LYS A 7 12.85 7.50 -20.81
CA LYS A 7 12.50 8.79 -20.19
C LYS A 7 13.12 8.89 -18.78
N THR A 8 14.16 9.73 -18.65
CA THR A 8 14.82 10.25 -17.43
C THR A 8 15.27 9.26 -16.33
N PRO A 9 16.55 8.83 -16.31
CA PRO A 9 17.07 7.96 -15.25
C PRO A 9 17.32 8.65 -13.90
N SER A 10 17.21 9.99 -13.80
CA SER A 10 17.61 10.75 -12.61
C SER A 10 16.54 10.92 -11.53
N ARG A 11 15.25 10.83 -11.88
CA ARG A 11 14.16 11.01 -10.90
C ARG A 11 13.85 9.76 -10.08
N VAL A 12 14.16 8.58 -10.60
CA VAL A 12 13.79 7.28 -10.01
C VAL A 12 14.87 6.73 -9.08
N THR A 13 16.07 7.31 -9.12
CA THR A 13 17.26 6.89 -8.35
C THR A 13 17.65 7.87 -7.24
N ARG A 14 16.91 8.97 -7.09
CA ARG A 14 17.15 9.93 -6.01
C ARG A 14 16.50 9.43 -4.71
N PRO A 15 17.09 9.70 -3.53
CA PRO A 15 16.46 9.42 -2.25
C PRO A 15 15.07 10.07 -2.13
N PHE A 16 14.20 9.44 -1.36
CA PHE A 16 12.88 9.98 -1.07
C PHE A 16 12.97 11.23 -0.21
N LEU A 17 12.08 12.19 -0.45
CA LEU A 17 11.94 13.36 0.41
C LEU A 17 10.82 13.10 1.44
N ALA A 18 10.99 13.60 2.67
CA ALA A 18 9.97 13.45 3.70
C ALA A 18 8.60 13.99 3.26
N ASP A 19 8.58 15.16 2.60
CA ASP A 19 7.35 15.74 2.07
C ASP A 19 6.73 14.86 0.97
N GLU A 20 7.54 14.25 0.10
CA GLU A 20 7.07 13.34 -0.95
C GLU A 20 6.40 12.09 -0.35
N VAL A 21 7.01 11.51 0.69
CA VAL A 21 6.45 10.37 1.40
C VAL A 21 5.17 10.75 2.14
N LYS A 22 5.15 11.92 2.78
CA LYS A 22 3.98 12.42 3.50
C LYS A 22 2.79 12.66 2.56
N GLU A 23 3.01 13.32 1.44
CA GLU A 23 1.98 13.54 0.41
C GLU A 23 1.43 12.20 -0.11
N ALA A 24 2.30 11.22 -0.34
CA ALA A 24 1.87 9.87 -0.76
C ALA A 24 0.99 9.17 0.29
N VAL A 25 1.28 9.34 1.58
CA VAL A 25 0.41 8.84 2.67
C VAL A 25 -0.91 9.61 2.71
N TRP A 26 -0.90 10.91 2.45
CA TRP A 26 -2.10 11.75 2.52
C TRP A 26 -3.08 11.53 1.36
N ASP A 27 -2.56 11.23 0.17
CA ASP A 27 -3.34 10.90 -1.04
C ASP A 27 -4.15 9.60 -0.90
N TYR A 28 -3.76 8.72 0.03
CA TYR A 28 -4.46 7.45 0.24
C TYR A 28 -5.79 7.63 0.99
N ASP A 29 -6.84 6.91 0.60
CA ASP A 29 -8.16 6.97 1.24
C ASP A 29 -8.11 6.38 2.68
N SER A 30 -8.48 7.20 3.66
CA SER A 30 -8.44 6.86 5.08
C SER A 30 -9.39 5.72 5.47
N TYR A 31 -10.49 5.54 4.73
CA TYR A 31 -11.61 4.68 5.16
C TYR A 31 -11.81 3.43 4.32
N LYS A 32 -10.83 3.10 3.47
CA LYS A 32 -10.95 2.02 2.47
C LYS A 32 -11.12 0.61 3.06
N SER A 33 -10.87 0.42 4.35
CA SER A 33 -11.00 -0.89 5.01
C SER A 33 -11.41 -0.76 6.48
N PRO A 34 -12.70 -0.87 6.83
CA PRO A 34 -13.14 -1.10 8.19
C PRO A 34 -13.08 -2.60 8.47
N GLY A 35 -11.87 -3.12 8.70
CA GLY A 35 -11.71 -4.44 9.31
C GLY A 35 -12.12 -4.40 10.79
N PRO A 36 -12.43 -5.56 11.42
CA PRO A 36 -12.84 -5.64 12.82
C PRO A 36 -11.81 -5.07 13.81
N ASP A 37 -10.56 -4.89 13.40
CA ASP A 37 -9.47 -4.46 14.26
C ASP A 37 -9.34 -2.93 14.42
N SER A 38 -10.28 -2.14 13.85
CA SER A 38 -10.41 -0.68 14.01
C SER A 38 -9.19 0.20 13.61
N VAL A 39 -8.08 -0.40 13.19
CA VAL A 39 -6.92 0.32 12.67
C VAL A 39 -7.09 0.50 11.16
N ASN A 40 -7.44 1.72 10.75
CA ASN A 40 -7.53 2.12 9.34
C ASN A 40 -6.36 3.02 8.94
N PHE A 41 -6.30 3.43 7.67
CA PHE A 41 -5.22 4.29 7.19
C PHE A 41 -5.31 5.72 7.74
N GLY A 42 -6.48 6.13 8.24
CA GLY A 42 -6.64 7.35 9.03
C GLY A 42 -5.81 7.34 10.31
N PHE A 43 -5.78 6.22 11.05
CA PHE A 43 -4.92 6.09 12.23
C PHE A 43 -3.43 6.29 11.87
N ILE A 44 -2.98 5.72 10.75
CA ILE A 44 -1.61 5.91 10.26
C ILE A 44 -1.32 7.38 9.94
N LYS A 45 -2.29 8.12 9.37
CA LYS A 45 -2.15 9.57 9.12
C LYS A 45 -2.02 10.35 10.42
N ASP A 46 -2.78 9.98 11.45
CA ASP A 46 -2.78 10.67 12.74
C ASP A 46 -1.43 10.52 13.46
N ILE A 47 -0.82 9.33 13.42
CA ILE A 47 0.47 9.05 14.08
C ILE A 47 1.68 9.26 13.15
N LEU A 48 1.49 9.68 11.90
CA LEU A 48 2.56 9.78 10.90
C LEU A 48 3.70 10.70 11.36
N ALA A 49 3.38 11.79 12.07
CA ALA A 49 4.39 12.71 12.60
C ALA A 49 5.32 12.05 13.62
N GLU A 50 4.78 11.14 14.42
CA GLU A 50 5.54 10.37 15.43
C GLU A 50 6.37 9.27 14.76
N LEU A 51 5.82 8.64 13.72
CA LEU A 51 6.49 7.58 12.94
C LEU A 51 7.40 8.11 11.83
N GLN A 52 7.49 9.43 11.60
CA GLN A 52 8.13 9.99 10.41
C GLN A 52 9.58 9.51 10.23
N SER A 53 10.37 9.47 11.31
CA SER A 53 11.75 8.99 11.24
C SER A 53 11.84 7.51 10.85
N ASP A 54 10.98 6.67 11.41
CA ASP A 54 10.97 5.24 11.15
C ASP A 54 10.50 4.93 9.74
N VAL A 55 9.48 5.65 9.27
CA VAL A 55 8.97 5.57 7.89
C VAL A 55 10.06 5.99 6.90
N MET A 56 10.77 7.09 7.16
CA MET A 56 11.87 7.54 6.31
C MET A 56 13.01 6.53 6.27
N HIS A 57 13.43 6.02 7.42
CA HIS A 57 14.46 4.99 7.48
C HIS A 57 14.04 3.72 6.71
N PHE A 58 12.78 3.31 6.83
CA PHE A 58 12.25 2.16 6.10
C PHE A 58 12.27 2.35 4.57
N VAL A 59 11.82 3.50 4.06
CA VAL A 59 11.82 3.76 2.62
C VAL A 59 13.23 3.96 2.06
N ASP A 60 14.15 4.53 2.84
CA ASP A 60 15.55 4.69 2.46
C ASP A 60 16.28 3.34 2.40
N GLU A 61 16.08 2.47 3.39
CA GLU A 61 16.60 1.10 3.38
C GLU A 61 16.05 0.30 2.19
N PHE A 62 14.77 0.47 1.86
CA PHE A 62 14.17 -0.13 0.67
C PHE A 62 14.80 0.44 -0.61
N HIS A 63 14.99 1.76 -0.70
CA HIS A 63 15.61 2.42 -1.85
C HIS A 63 17.04 1.91 -2.08
N TYR A 64 17.82 1.77 -1.02
CA TYR A 64 19.22 1.35 -1.11
C TYR A 64 19.38 -0.15 -1.40
N ASN A 65 18.60 -1.00 -0.73
CA ASN A 65 18.77 -2.45 -0.81
C ASN A 65 17.83 -3.14 -1.82
N GLY A 66 16.79 -2.46 -2.28
CA GLY A 66 15.74 -3.01 -3.15
C GLY A 66 14.91 -4.10 -2.48
N LYS A 67 14.86 -4.16 -1.14
CA LYS A 67 14.22 -5.21 -0.36
C LYS A 67 13.31 -4.64 0.71
N LEU A 68 12.09 -5.18 0.79
CA LEU A 68 11.17 -4.92 1.90
C LEU A 68 11.41 -5.94 3.01
N THR A 69 11.10 -5.58 4.25
CA THR A 69 11.20 -6.53 5.37
C THR A 69 10.23 -7.69 5.15
N LYS A 70 10.62 -8.89 5.60
CA LYS A 70 9.77 -10.08 5.43
C LYS A 70 8.42 -9.85 6.13
N GLY A 71 7.33 -10.06 5.40
CA GLY A 71 5.98 -9.85 5.90
C GLY A 71 5.37 -8.50 5.56
N SER A 72 6.13 -7.50 5.07
CA SER A 72 5.56 -6.19 4.69
C SER A 72 4.50 -6.27 3.58
N ASN A 73 4.62 -7.25 2.69
CA ASN A 73 3.67 -7.48 1.59
C ASN A 73 2.62 -8.57 1.92
N SER A 74 2.51 -8.96 3.19
CA SER A 74 1.50 -9.93 3.60
C SER A 74 0.12 -9.30 3.44
N THR A 75 -0.69 -9.86 2.53
CA THR A 75 -2.05 -9.37 2.27
C THR A 75 -3.06 -10.36 2.84
N PHE A 76 -4.00 -9.88 3.64
CA PHE A 76 -5.14 -10.67 4.09
C PHE A 76 -6.32 -10.46 3.12
N ILE A 77 -6.83 -11.55 2.55
CA ILE A 77 -8.01 -11.51 1.69
C ILE A 77 -9.22 -11.89 2.53
N ALA A 78 -10.08 -10.92 2.82
CA ALA A 78 -11.39 -11.15 3.43
C ALA A 78 -12.46 -11.29 2.33
N LEU A 79 -13.18 -12.41 2.30
CA LEU A 79 -14.34 -12.58 1.44
C LEU A 79 -15.56 -11.99 2.14
N ILE A 80 -16.15 -10.92 1.58
CA ILE A 80 -17.41 -10.37 2.08
C ILE A 80 -18.57 -11.16 1.43
N PRO A 81 -19.39 -11.88 2.22
CA PRO A 81 -20.54 -12.60 1.69
C PRO A 81 -21.54 -11.65 1.03
N LYS A 82 -21.95 -11.99 -0.20
CA LYS A 82 -23.04 -11.27 -0.90
C LYS A 82 -24.44 -11.72 -0.49
N VAL A 83 -24.54 -12.85 0.24
CA VAL A 83 -25.78 -13.46 0.71
C VAL A 83 -25.59 -13.95 2.15
N ASP A 84 -26.68 -14.01 2.93
CA ASP A 84 -26.63 -14.54 4.29
C ASP A 84 -26.20 -16.01 4.28
N SER A 85 -25.26 -16.36 5.17
CA SER A 85 -24.73 -17.72 5.33
C SER A 85 -24.25 -18.39 4.02
N PRO A 86 -23.19 -17.88 3.36
CA PRO A 86 -22.65 -18.53 2.18
C PRO A 86 -22.10 -19.91 2.51
N GLN A 87 -22.76 -20.97 2.05
CA GLN A 87 -22.30 -22.34 2.30
C GLN A 87 -21.21 -22.78 1.30
N ARG A 88 -21.08 -22.09 0.16
CA ARG A 88 -20.09 -22.35 -0.90
C ARG A 88 -19.67 -21.08 -1.62
N LEU A 89 -18.45 -21.06 -2.12
CA LEU A 89 -17.96 -20.03 -3.04
C LEU A 89 -18.65 -20.23 -4.40
N ILE A 90 -19.63 -19.38 -4.72
CA ILE A 90 -20.35 -19.44 -5.99
C ILE A 90 -19.77 -18.35 -6.90
N TYR A 91 -19.01 -18.74 -7.93
CA TYR A 91 -18.61 -17.83 -9.00
C TYR A 91 -19.82 -17.52 -9.87
N LEU A 92 -20.54 -16.44 -9.59
CA LEU A 92 -21.59 -15.93 -10.48
C LEU A 92 -20.97 -15.08 -11.58
N PHE A 93 -20.38 -15.73 -12.59
CA PHE A 93 -20.22 -15.09 -13.89
C PHE A 93 -21.58 -15.13 -14.59
N LYS A 94 -22.33 -14.03 -14.48
CA LYS A 94 -23.41 -13.76 -15.44
C LYS A 94 -22.74 -13.05 -16.61
N GLU A 95 -22.46 -13.78 -17.68
CA GLU A 95 -22.29 -13.20 -19.01
C GLU A 95 -23.56 -12.40 -19.33
N ASN A 96 -23.39 -11.12 -19.63
CA ASN A 96 -24.28 -10.34 -20.48
C ASN A 96 -23.43 -9.80 -21.62
#